data_AF-K9T7R0-F1
#
_entry.id   AF-K9T7R0-F1
#
_cell.length_a   1.000
_cell.length_b   1.000
_cell.length_c   1.000
_cell.angle_alpha   90.00
_cell.angle_beta   90.00
_cell.angle_gamma   90.00
#
_symmetry.space_group_name_H-M   'P 1'
#
loop_
_entity.id
_entity.type
_entity.pdbx_description
1 polymer ?
#
loop_
_entity_poly.entity_id
_entity_poly.type
_entity_poly.pdbx_seq_one_letter_code
_entity_poly.pdbx_strand_id
1 'polypeptide(L)' 'MGCIITLGNLRNPKAAIPLAECALTYSIDVWQAMEIIRSLRKLPDSPEKETAFKMLLEHPSSVIRQEAATSLMK' A
#
# COMPACT_ATOMS: atom_id res chain seq x y z
N MET A 1 -5.10 2.72 14.86
CA MET A 1 -5.92 2.99 13.65
C MET A 1 -5.64 4.36 13.00
N GLY A 2 -5.24 5.42 13.72
CA GLY A 2 -5.02 6.76 13.12
C GLY A 2 -3.73 6.98 12.30
N CYS A 3 -2.67 6.20 12.52
CA CYS A 3 -1.34 6.47 11.93
C CYS A 3 -1.24 6.17 10.42
N ILE A 4 -2.05 5.25 9.92
CA ILE A 4 -2.03 4.83 8.50
C ILE A 4 -2.70 5.88 7.62
N ILE A 5 -3.82 6.43 8.11
CA ILE A 5 -4.56 7.50 7.44
C ILE A 5 -3.74 8.79 7.43
N THR A 6 -3.03 9.11 8.52
CA THR A 6 -2.18 10.33 8.57
C THR A 6 -0.95 10.24 7.67
N LEU A 7 -0.29 9.07 7.56
CA LEU A 7 0.85 8.91 6.63
C LEU A 7 0.42 8.94 5.15
N GLY A 8 -0.72 8.33 4.81
CA GLY A 8 -1.30 8.44 3.47
C GLY A 8 -1.74 9.86 3.10
N ASN A 9 -2.25 10.62 4.08
CA ASN A 9 -2.70 12.01 3.88
C ASN A 9 -1.57 13.02 3.69
N LEU A 10 -0.36 12.73 4.18
CA LEU A 10 0.79 13.63 4.01
C LEU A 10 1.35 13.64 2.57
N ARG A 11 0.80 12.81 1.67
CA ARG A 11 1.25 12.68 0.26
C ARG A 11 2.76 12.49 0.11
N ASN A 12 3.41 11.98 1.15
CA ASN A 12 4.85 11.87 1.17
C ASN A 12 5.26 10.54 0.51
N PRO A 13 5.97 10.55 -0.62
CA PRO A 13 6.39 9.32 -1.30
C PRO A 13 7.26 8.42 -0.39
N LYS A 14 7.99 8.99 0.58
CA LYS A 14 8.77 8.21 1.57
C LYS A 14 7.91 7.35 2.50
N ALA A 15 6.62 7.66 2.63
CA ALA A 15 5.69 6.86 3.44
C ALA A 15 5.20 5.59 2.72
N ALA A 16 5.44 5.46 1.41
CA ALA A 16 4.91 4.35 0.62
C ALA A 16 5.42 2.97 1.10
N ILE A 17 6.73 2.86 1.35
CA ILE A 17 7.39 1.64 1.81
C ILE A 17 6.92 1.21 3.21
N PRO A 18 6.98 2.05 4.26
CA PRO A 18 6.53 1.65 5.59
C PRO A 18 5.03 1.33 5.65
N LEU A 19 4.21 1.91 4.76
CA LEU A 19 2.82 1.53 4.60
C LEU A 19 2.67 0.10 4.06
N ALA A 20 3.46 -0.28 3.03
CA ALA A 20 3.47 -1.65 2.51
C ALA A 20 3.97 -2.67 3.56
N GLU A 21 5.00 -2.34 4.33
CA GLU A 21 5.49 -3.17 5.43
C GLU A 21 4.42 -3.37 6.52
N CYS A 22 3.64 -2.33 6.85
CA CYS A 22 2.52 -2.44 7.78
C CYS A 22 1.45 -3.42 7.26
N ALA A 23 1.14 -3.39 5.96
CA ALA A 23 0.19 -4.32 5.36
C ALA A 23 0.69 -5.77 5.44
N LEU A 24 1.99 -6.00 5.20
CA LEU A 24 2.59 -7.34 5.31
C LEU A 24 2.64 -7.85 6.75
N THR A 25 2.98 -6.98 7.70
CA THR A 25 3.08 -7.31 9.13
C THR A 25 1.72 -7.66 9.73
N TYR A 26 0.67 -6.91 9.37
CA TYR A 26 -0.70 -7.12 9.86
C TYR A 26 -1.60 -7.72 8.78
N SER A 27 -1.12 -8.77 8.13
CA SER A 27 -1.72 -9.34 6.92
C SER A 27 -3.09 -10.02 7.10
N ILE A 28 -3.53 -10.19 8.36
CA ILE A 28 -4.87 -10.66 8.71
C ILE A 28 -5.92 -9.56 8.45
N ASP A 29 -5.53 -8.28 8.56
CA ASP A 29 -6.45 -7.15 8.39
C ASP A 29 -6.48 -6.68 6.93
N VAL A 30 -7.27 -7.41 6.13
CA VAL A 30 -7.46 -7.14 4.70
C VAL A 30 -8.03 -5.74 4.46
N TRP A 31 -8.86 -5.22 5.38
CA TRP A 31 -9.47 -3.90 5.23
C TRP A 31 -8.42 -2.79 5.39
N GLN A 32 -7.53 -2.92 6.37
CA GLN A 32 -6.39 -2.03 6.54
C GLN A 32 -5.46 -2.04 5.32
N ALA A 33 -5.15 -3.21 4.78
CA ALA A 33 -4.32 -3.35 3.58
C ALA A 33 -4.98 -2.70 2.34
N MET A 34 -6.30 -2.81 2.20
CA MET A 34 -7.05 -2.12 1.13
C MET A 34 -6.98 -0.60 1.25
N GLU A 35 -7.07 -0.06 2.47
CA GLU A 35 -6.97 1.39 2.69
C GLU A 35 -5.55 1.92 2.43
N ILE A 36 -4.53 1.10 2.70
CA ILE A 36 -3.15 1.36 2.31
C ILE A 36 -3.03 1.44 0.79
N ILE A 37 -3.56 0.47 0.04
CA ILE A 37 -3.58 0.50 -1.43
C ILE A 37 -4.27 1.77 -1.96
N ARG A 38 -5.42 2.14 -1.38
CA ARG A 38 -6.13 3.36 -1.75
C ARG A 38 -5.32 4.62 -1.47
N SER A 39 -4.55 4.63 -0.39
CA SER A 39 -3.64 5.73 -0.04
C SER A 39 -2.46 5.81 -1.01
N LEU A 40 -1.84 4.68 -1.33
CA LEU A 40 -0.75 4.58 -2.31
C LEU A 40 -1.19 5.04 -3.71
N ARG A 41 -2.43 4.73 -4.12
CA ARG A 41 -2.99 5.21 -5.40
C ARG A 41 -3.11 6.73 -5.49
N LYS A 42 -3.22 7.44 -4.36
CA LYS A 42 -3.31 8.91 -4.30
C LYS A 42 -1.92 9.59 -4.27
N LEU A 43 -0.84 8.82 -4.13
CA LEU A 43 0.52 9.35 -4.16
C LEU A 43 0.96 9.62 -5.61
N PRO A 44 1.78 10.67 -5.83
CA PRO A 44 2.41 10.89 -7.12
C PRO A 44 3.25 9.68 -7.53
N ASP A 45 3.41 9.49 -8.83
CA ASP A 45 4.25 8.40 -9.33
C ASP A 45 5.69 8.62 -8.90
N SER A 46 6.21 7.64 -8.17
CA SER A 46 7.53 7.68 -7.58
C SER A 46 8.06 6.25 -7.48
N PRO A 47 9.39 6.06 -7.50
CA PRO A 47 10.00 4.74 -7.36
C PRO A 47 9.60 4.06 -6.04
N GLU A 48 9.32 4.83 -4.99
CA GLU A 48 8.84 4.32 -3.70
C GLU A 48 7.42 3.75 -3.79
N LYS A 49 6.53 4.40 -4.55
CA LYS A 49 5.16 3.90 -4.81
C LYS A 49 5.20 2.57 -5.56
N GLU A 50 6.02 2.48 -6.60
CA GLU A 50 6.20 1.24 -7.36
C GLU A 50 6.74 0.10 -6.47
N THR A 51 7.75 0.42 -5.66
CA THR A 51 8.34 -0.55 -4.71
C THR A 51 7.30 -1.02 -3.69
N ALA A 52 6.50 -0.12 -3.15
CA ALA A 52 5.42 -0.45 -2.23
C ALA A 52 4.38 -1.39 -2.86
N PHE A 53 3.99 -1.16 -4.12
CA PHE A 53 3.09 -2.09 -4.82
C PHE A 53 3.74 -3.44 -5.10
N LYS A 54 5.03 -3.49 -5.46
CA LYS A 54 5.77 -4.74 -5.61
C LYS A 54 5.78 -5.56 -4.31
N MET A 55 5.99 -4.91 -3.15
CA MET A 55 5.91 -5.57 -1.84
C MET A 55 4.51 -6.13 -1.56
N LEU A 56 3.45 -5.42 -1.95
CA LEU A 56 2.06 -5.88 -1.76
C LEU A 56 1.67 -7.07 -2.67
N LEU A 57 2.45 -7.38 -3.71
CA LEU A 57 2.26 -8.60 -4.51
C LEU A 57 2.61 -9.88 -3.73
N GLU A 58 3.38 -9.77 -2.65
CA GLU A 58 3.73 -10.91 -1.78
C GLU A 58 2.72 -11.09 -0.62
N HIS A 59 1.70 -10.24 -0.53
CA HIS A 59 0.73 -10.29 0.55
C HIS A 59 -0.09 -11.60 0.53
N PRO A 60 -0.35 -12.26 1.69
CA PRO A 60 -1.01 -13.56 1.71
C PRO A 60 -2.45 -13.52 1.18
N SER A 61 -3.16 -12.40 1.36
CA SER A 61 -4.49 -12.19 0.77
C SER A 61 -4.41 -12.02 -0.75
N SER A 62 -5.13 -12.88 -1.49
CA SER A 62 -5.24 -12.83 -2.95
C SER A 62 -5.84 -11.52 -3.46
N VAL A 63 -6.79 -10.94 -2.72
CA VAL A 63 -7.47 -9.69 -3.08
C VAL A 63 -6.48 -8.53 -3.11
N ILE A 64 -5.60 -8.45 -2.10
CA ILE A 64 -4.57 -7.40 -2.00
C ILE A 64 -3.57 -7.53 -3.15
N ARG A 65 -3.16 -8.76 -3.49
CA ARG A 65 -2.26 -9.02 -4.63
C ARG A 65 -2.85 -8.58 -5.96
N GLN A 66 -4.13 -8.88 -6.21
CA GLN A 66 -4.82 -8.47 -7.44
C GLN A 66 -4.94 -6.95 -7.55
N GLU A 67 -5.30 -6.28 -6.46
CA GLU A 67 -5.42 -4.82 -6.42
C GLU A 67 -4.06 -4.12 -6.58
N ALA A 68 -3.00 -4.67 -5.99
CA ALA A 68 -1.64 -4.18 -6.18
C ALA A 68 -1.18 -4.35 -7.64
N ALA A 69 -1.41 -5.52 -8.25
CA ALA A 69 -1.08 -5.77 -9.65
C ALA A 69 -1.82 -4.81 -10.60
N THR A 70 -3.13 -4.63 -10.38
CA THR A 70 -3.96 -3.72 -11.18
C THR A 70 -3.49 -2.27 -11.06
N SER A 71 -3.00 -1.88 -9.89
CA SER A 71 -2.49 -0.52 -9.64
C SER A 71 -1.09 -0.28 -10.21
N LEU A 72 -0.33 -1.35 -10.52
CA LEU A 72 1.01 -1.29 -11.11
C LEU A 72 0.96 -1.21 -12.64
N MET A 73 -0.12 -1.71 -13.26
CA MET A 73 -0.32 -1.70 -14.71
C MET A 73 -0.97 -0.41 -15.23
N LYS A 74 -1.27 0.56 -14.36
CA LYS A 74 -2.06 1.76 -14.66
C LYS A 74 -1.22 3.01 -14.51
#